data_AF-D5RNV7-F1
#
_entry.id   AF-D5RNV7-F1
#
_cell.length_a   1.000
_cell.length_b   1.000
_cell.length_c   1.000
_cell.angle_alpha   90.00
_cell.angle_beta   90.00
_cell.angle_gamma   90.00
#
_symmetry.space_group_name_H-M   'P 1'
#
loop_
_entity.id
_entity.type
_entity.pdbx_description
1 polymer ?
#
loop_
_entity_poly.entity_id
_entity_poly.type
_entity_poly.pdbx_seq_one_letter_code
_entity_poly.pdbx_strand_id
1 'polypeptide(L)'
;AAGRLLAAPDGPRVAALEMTGWDTHADQLRRMLPVLGQLDDGLAALRTALGDSWRQTAVLVMTEFGRTARINGNGGTDHGTGGAAFLAGGAIAGGRVLADWPGLAETQLYEKRDLQPSRDLRALAKGLLRDHLRLPQEALDRAFPGGEGIAPEAGLIRA
;
A
#
# COMPACT_ATOMS: atom_id res chain seq x y z
N ALA A 1 4.73 -2.08 19.25
CA ALA A 1 3.87 -1.18 20.04
C ALA A 1 2.49 -1.02 19.42
N ALA A 2 2.39 -0.61 18.15
CA ALA A 2 1.12 -0.37 17.44
C ALA A 2 0.10 -1.51 17.52
N GLY A 3 0.52 -2.76 17.26
CA GLY A 3 -0.41 -3.91 17.34
C GLY A 3 -1.05 -4.11 18.71
N ARG A 4 -0.32 -3.85 19.81
CA ARG A 4 -0.89 -3.94 21.16
C ARG A 4 -1.88 -2.81 21.44
N LEU A 5 -1.61 -1.60 20.95
CA LEU A 5 -2.53 -0.47 21.07
C LEU A 5 -3.83 -0.74 20.30
N LEU A 6 -3.72 -1.20 19.05
CA LEU A 6 -4.86 -1.57 18.20
C LEU A 6 -5.67 -2.75 18.77
N ALA A 7 -5.02 -3.68 19.47
CA ALA A 7 -5.70 -4.83 20.06
C ALA A 7 -6.37 -4.53 21.42
N ALA A 8 -6.08 -3.38 22.03
CA ALA A 8 -6.70 -3.01 23.30
C ALA A 8 -8.23 -2.82 23.12
N PRO A 9 -9.07 -3.23 24.09
CA PRO A 9 -10.53 -3.10 23.98
C PRO A 9 -11.03 -1.67 23.72
N ASP A 10 -10.33 -0.68 24.28
CA ASP A 10 -10.54 0.76 24.12
C ASP A 10 -9.49 1.41 23.20
N GLY A 11 -8.78 0.59 22.42
CA GLY A 11 -7.74 1.02 21.50
C GLY A 11 -8.27 1.78 20.29
N PRO A 12 -7.38 2.48 19.56
CA PRO A 12 -7.76 3.13 18.32
C PRO A 12 -8.18 2.10 17.26
N ARG A 13 -9.09 2.51 16.36
CA ARG A 13 -9.53 1.67 15.24
C ARG A 13 -8.63 1.75 14.01
N VAL A 14 -7.79 2.78 13.94
CA VAL A 14 -6.89 3.07 12.81
C VAL A 14 -5.55 3.52 13.37
N ALA A 15 -4.47 3.02 12.78
CA ALA A 15 -3.12 3.52 13.01
C ALA A 15 -2.46 3.83 11.67
N ALA A 16 -1.75 4.96 11.61
CA ALA A 16 -0.84 5.28 10.52
C ALA A 16 0.60 5.02 11.00
N LEU A 17 1.38 4.36 10.15
CA LEU A 17 2.77 4.03 10.41
C LEU A 17 3.60 4.49 9.21
N GLU A 18 4.75 5.09 9.48
CA GLU A 18 5.71 5.51 8.47
C GLU A 18 6.94 4.61 8.54
N MET A 19 7.45 4.23 7.37
CA MET A 19 8.74 3.58 7.26
C MET A 19 9.55 4.27 6.16
N THR A 20 10.74 4.75 6.52
CA THR A 20 11.62 5.50 5.61
C THR A 20 12.66 4.58 4.96
N GLY A 21 13.47 5.14 4.06
CA GLY A 21 14.59 4.41 3.42
C GLY A 21 14.32 3.92 1.99
N TRP A 22 13.12 4.14 1.46
CA TRP A 22 12.70 3.74 0.11
C TRP A 22 13.17 4.69 -1.01
N ASP A 23 13.56 5.92 -0.69
CA ASP A 23 14.04 6.91 -1.67
C ASP A 23 15.53 6.69 -2.02
N THR A 24 15.81 5.67 -2.83
CA THR A 24 17.17 5.26 -3.17
C THR A 24 17.64 5.81 -4.52
N HIS A 25 18.31 6.96 -4.51
CA HIS A 25 18.93 7.58 -5.70
C HIS A 25 20.31 7.03 -6.08
N ALA A 26 20.90 6.18 -5.23
CA ALA A 26 22.18 5.51 -5.47
C ALA A 26 22.23 4.18 -4.69
N ASP A 27 23.04 3.23 -5.16
CA ASP A 27 23.27 1.93 -4.52
C ASP A 27 21.98 1.17 -4.13
N GLN A 28 20.94 1.25 -4.98
CA GLN A 28 19.61 0.77 -4.61
C GLN A 28 19.60 -0.72 -4.22
N LEU A 29 20.29 -1.58 -4.95
CA LEU A 29 20.32 -3.02 -4.63
C LEU A 29 20.80 -3.31 -3.20
N ARG A 30 21.85 -2.59 -2.76
CA ARG A 30 22.40 -2.74 -1.40
C ARG A 30 21.47 -2.15 -0.34
N ARG A 31 20.78 -1.05 -0.65
CA ARG A 31 19.92 -0.33 0.28
C ARG A 31 18.52 -0.94 0.41
N MET A 32 18.00 -1.56 -0.65
CA MET A 32 16.63 -2.07 -0.70
C MET A 32 16.46 -3.33 0.16
N LEU A 33 17.43 -4.24 0.16
CA LEU A 33 17.31 -5.53 0.86
C LEU A 33 17.03 -5.37 2.37
N PRO A 34 17.76 -4.53 3.13
CA PRO A 34 17.44 -4.32 4.54
C PRO A 34 16.04 -3.71 4.77
N VAL A 35 15.61 -2.79 3.91
CA VAL A 35 14.31 -2.10 4.05
C VAL A 35 13.15 -3.07 3.76
N LEU A 36 13.32 -3.95 2.76
CA LEU A 36 12.36 -5.03 2.50
C LEU A 36 12.26 -6.01 3.69
N GLY A 37 13.40 -6.39 4.28
CA GLY A 37 13.42 -7.22 5.49
C GLY A 37 12.72 -6.55 6.67
N GLN A 38 12.94 -5.25 6.89
CA GLN A 38 12.25 -4.50 7.94
C GLN A 38 10.74 -4.43 7.72
N LEU A 39 10.27 -4.31 6.48
CA LEU A 39 8.84 -4.37 6.17
C LEU A 39 8.26 -5.75 6.53
N ASP A 40 8.93 -6.82 6.14
CA ASP A 40 8.50 -8.20 6.41
C ASP A 40 8.44 -8.49 7.92
N ASP A 41 9.55 -8.21 8.63
CA ASP A 41 9.64 -8.35 10.09
C ASP A 41 8.59 -7.50 10.80
N GLY A 42 8.37 -6.27 10.32
CA GLY A 42 7.38 -5.34 10.85
C GLY A 42 5.95 -5.86 10.72
N LEU A 43 5.59 -6.42 9.56
CA LEU A 43 4.27 -7.03 9.32
C LEU A 43 4.08 -8.30 10.17
N ALA A 44 5.12 -9.14 10.28
CA ALA A 44 5.09 -10.33 11.13
C ALA A 44 4.93 -9.98 12.62
N ALA A 45 5.66 -8.97 13.09
CA ALA A 45 5.55 -8.47 14.46
C ALA A 45 4.19 -7.82 14.73
N LEU A 46 3.64 -7.07 13.76
CA LEU A 46 2.31 -6.48 13.86
C LEU A 46 1.23 -7.55 13.99
N ARG A 47 1.26 -8.58 13.13
CA ARG A 47 0.37 -9.74 13.20
C ARG A 47 0.44 -10.42 14.56
N THR A 48 1.66 -10.70 15.03
CA THR A 48 1.88 -11.35 16.33
C THR A 48 1.31 -10.52 17.47
N ALA A 49 1.56 -9.21 17.47
CA ALA A 49 1.11 -8.31 18.52
C ALA A 49 -0.42 -8.08 18.53
N LEU A 50 -1.08 -8.18 17.37
CA LEU A 50 -2.54 -8.09 17.25
C LEU A 50 -3.26 -9.35 17.74
N GLY A 51 -2.59 -10.50 17.73
CA GLY A 51 -3.17 -11.78 18.18
C GLY A 51 -4.49 -12.09 17.49
N ASP A 52 -5.54 -12.34 18.27
CA ASP A 52 -6.89 -12.64 17.76
C ASP A 52 -7.48 -11.51 16.90
N SER A 53 -7.12 -10.25 17.18
CA SER A 53 -7.59 -9.09 16.41
C SER A 53 -7.06 -9.09 14.98
N TRP A 54 -6.01 -9.84 14.67
CA TRP A 54 -5.52 -9.98 13.29
C TRP A 54 -6.59 -10.51 12.33
N ARG A 55 -7.48 -11.40 12.81
CA ARG A 55 -8.56 -11.99 11.98
C ARG A 55 -9.49 -10.93 11.38
N GLN A 56 -9.63 -9.80 12.06
CA GLN A 56 -10.47 -8.67 11.67
C GLN A 56 -9.64 -7.44 11.32
N THR A 57 -8.34 -7.58 11.05
CA THR A 57 -7.49 -6.45 10.66
C THR A 57 -7.31 -6.39 9.16
N ALA A 58 -7.31 -5.18 8.61
CA ALA A 58 -6.84 -4.84 7.27
C ALA A 58 -5.63 -3.90 7.37
N VAL A 59 -4.59 -4.19 6.60
CA VAL A 59 -3.35 -3.40 6.49
C VAL A 59 -3.17 -3.00 5.03
N LEU A 60 -3.00 -1.71 4.77
CA LEU A 60 -2.60 -1.16 3.48
C LEU A 60 -1.17 -0.63 3.60
N VAL A 61 -0.27 -1.17 2.78
CA VAL A 61 1.08 -0.65 2.57
C VAL A 61 1.09 0.06 1.22
N MET A 62 1.48 1.33 1.22
CA MET A 62 1.55 2.16 0.02
C MET A 62 2.67 3.18 0.16
N THR A 63 3.11 3.73 -0.96
CA THR A 63 4.12 4.80 -1.02
C THR A 63 3.50 6.10 -1.52
N GLU A 64 4.17 7.22 -1.27
CA GLU A 64 3.76 8.55 -1.75
C GLU A 64 4.03 8.76 -3.25
N PHE A 65 5.06 8.08 -3.80
CA PHE A 65 5.42 8.12 -5.21
C PHE A 65 5.95 6.76 -5.69
N GLY A 66 6.04 6.60 -7.01
CA GLY A 66 6.68 5.47 -7.67
C GLY A 66 8.18 5.67 -7.90
N ARG A 67 8.83 4.67 -8.48
CA ARG A 67 10.23 4.76 -8.95
C ARG A 67 10.27 4.56 -10.46
N THR A 68 11.24 5.19 -11.11
CA THR A 68 11.56 4.91 -12.52
C THR A 68 11.80 3.41 -12.74
N ALA A 69 11.39 2.89 -13.91
CA ALA A 69 11.54 1.47 -14.21
C ALA A 69 13.01 1.09 -14.48
N ARG A 70 13.84 2.06 -14.88
CA ARG A 70 15.26 1.89 -15.20
C ARG A 70 16.14 2.41 -14.07
N ILE A 71 17.28 1.75 -13.87
CA ILE A 71 18.33 2.21 -12.96
C ILE A 71 19.00 3.48 -13.53
N ASN A 72 19.28 4.45 -12.67
CA ASN A 72 19.98 5.68 -13.02
C ASN A 72 21.51 5.49 -13.03
N GLY A 73 22.26 6.53 -13.41
CA GLY A 73 23.73 6.46 -13.53
C GLY A 73 24.49 6.15 -12.23
N ASN A 74 23.83 6.26 -11.07
CA ASN A 74 24.42 6.04 -9.75
C ASN A 74 24.04 4.68 -9.15
N GLY A 75 23.46 3.77 -9.95
CA GLY A 75 22.99 2.47 -9.45
C GLY A 75 21.75 2.56 -8.56
N GLY A 76 21.04 3.70 -8.59
CA GLY A 76 19.76 3.93 -7.93
C GLY A 76 18.59 3.97 -8.92
N THR A 77 17.47 4.55 -8.50
CA THR A 77 16.38 4.96 -9.40
C THR A 77 15.99 6.40 -9.08
N ASP A 78 15.37 7.09 -10.03
CA ASP A 78 14.78 8.40 -9.79
C ASP A 78 13.29 8.27 -9.41
N HIS A 79 12.68 9.39 -8.99
CA HIS A 79 11.24 9.48 -8.70
C HIS A 79 10.42 9.17 -9.96
N GLY A 80 9.37 8.37 -9.82
CA GLY A 80 8.48 8.00 -10.92
C GLY A 80 7.01 7.94 -10.50
N THR A 81 6.12 7.62 -11.46
CA THR A 81 4.67 7.64 -11.23
C THR A 81 4.11 6.34 -10.67
N GLY A 82 4.37 5.21 -11.34
CA GLY A 82 3.79 3.92 -10.97
C GLY A 82 4.55 3.17 -9.87
N GLY A 83 3.81 2.43 -9.05
CA GLY A 83 4.35 1.63 -7.96
C GLY A 83 3.46 0.43 -7.62
N ALA A 84 3.68 -0.16 -6.45
CA ALA A 84 2.88 -1.27 -5.93
C ALA A 84 2.33 -0.93 -4.54
N ALA A 85 1.10 -1.38 -4.27
CA ALA A 85 0.53 -1.41 -2.93
C ALA A 85 0.32 -2.84 -2.48
N PHE A 86 0.44 -3.07 -1.18
CA PHE A 86 0.17 -4.38 -0.58
C PHE A 86 -1.03 -4.28 0.36
N LEU A 87 -1.92 -5.26 0.26
CA LEU A 87 -3.00 -5.48 1.22
C LEU A 87 -2.71 -6.76 2.00
N ALA A 88 -2.73 -6.66 3.32
CA ALA A 88 -2.51 -7.78 4.23
C ALA A 88 -3.50 -7.74 5.40
N GLY A 89 -3.66 -8.85 6.12
CA GLY A 89 -4.60 -8.95 7.24
C GLY A 89 -5.58 -10.10 7.10
N GLY A 90 -6.15 -10.51 8.24
CA GLY A 90 -7.17 -11.58 8.26
C GLY A 90 -8.48 -11.17 7.61
N ALA A 91 -8.80 -9.87 7.62
CA ALA A 91 -10.02 -9.34 6.99
C ALA A 91 -9.91 -9.24 5.47
N ILE A 92 -8.70 -9.28 4.90
CA ILE A 92 -8.47 -9.11 3.46
C ILE A 92 -8.85 -10.38 2.69
N ALA A 93 -9.59 -10.21 1.61
CA ALA A 93 -9.81 -11.22 0.56
C ALA A 93 -8.54 -11.34 -0.32
N GLY A 94 -7.49 -11.87 0.30
CA GLY A 94 -6.15 -12.00 -0.28
C GLY A 94 -5.97 -13.23 -1.17
N GLY A 95 -4.72 -13.62 -1.40
CA GLY A 95 -4.38 -14.77 -2.26
C GLY A 95 -4.47 -14.46 -3.77
N ARG A 96 -4.47 -13.18 -4.13
CA ARG A 96 -4.60 -12.70 -5.50
C ARG A 96 -3.72 -11.48 -5.74
N VAL A 97 -3.32 -11.30 -6.99
CA VAL A 97 -2.66 -10.09 -7.48
C VAL A 97 -3.69 -9.31 -8.29
N LEU A 98 -3.96 -8.07 -7.90
CA LEU A 98 -4.79 -7.16 -8.68
C LEU A 98 -3.86 -6.42 -9.64
N ALA A 99 -3.77 -6.89 -10.87
CA ALA A 99 -2.91 -6.31 -11.90
C ALA A 99 -3.61 -6.25 -13.26
N ASP A 100 -3.40 -5.13 -13.92
CA ASP A 100 -3.71 -4.78 -15.32
C ASP A 100 -2.50 -4.05 -15.93
N TRP A 101 -1.33 -4.28 -15.34
CA TRP A 101 -0.06 -3.69 -15.74
C TRP A 101 0.43 -4.32 -17.05
N PRO A 102 0.77 -3.51 -18.08
CA PRO A 102 1.06 -4.02 -19.42
C PRO A 102 2.44 -4.70 -19.55
N GLY A 103 3.41 -4.42 -18.68
CA GLY A 103 4.76 -4.98 -18.76
C GLY A 103 5.87 -3.92 -18.71
N LEU A 104 7.11 -4.35 -18.97
CA LEU A 104 8.32 -3.50 -18.95
C LEU A 104 8.84 -3.11 -20.34
N ALA A 105 8.17 -3.50 -21.43
CA ALA A 105 8.60 -3.06 -22.75
C ALA A 105 8.52 -1.53 -22.81
N GLU A 106 9.46 -0.87 -23.50
CA GLU A 106 9.52 0.59 -23.52
C GLU A 106 8.22 1.25 -23.99
N THR A 107 7.53 0.62 -24.94
CA THR A 107 6.22 1.06 -25.46
C THR A 107 5.08 0.90 -24.46
N GLN A 108 5.29 0.18 -23.35
CA GLN A 108 4.33 -0.09 -22.29
C GLN A 108 4.60 0.75 -21.03
N LEU A 109 5.74 1.46 -20.98
CA LEU A 109 6.08 2.36 -19.89
C LEU A 109 5.37 3.71 -20.08
N TYR A 110 4.91 4.29 -18.98
CA TYR A 110 4.39 5.65 -18.97
C TYR A 110 5.51 6.60 -19.36
N GLU A 111 5.27 7.39 -20.40
CA GLU A 111 6.25 8.31 -20.99
C GLU A 111 7.59 7.64 -21.34
N LYS A 112 7.58 6.32 -21.62
CA LYS A 112 8.76 5.49 -21.88
C LYS A 112 9.76 5.40 -20.70
N ARG A 113 9.35 5.79 -19.49
CA ARG A 113 10.23 5.95 -18.32
C ARG A 113 9.75 5.20 -17.08
N ASP A 114 8.46 5.34 -16.76
CA ASP A 114 7.90 4.91 -15.49
C ASP A 114 6.98 3.70 -15.68
N LEU A 115 6.73 2.93 -14.62
CA LEU A 115 5.67 1.92 -14.67
C LEU A 115 4.34 2.59 -14.98
N GLN A 116 3.58 2.02 -15.92
CA GLN A 116 2.25 2.51 -16.25
C GLN A 116 1.33 2.43 -15.02
N PRO A 117 0.84 3.57 -14.49
CA PRO A 117 -0.15 3.55 -13.43
C PRO A 117 -1.43 2.95 -13.97
N SER A 118 -1.96 1.98 -13.25
CA SER A 118 -3.14 1.23 -13.68
C SER A 118 -4.27 1.24 -12.66
N ARG A 119 -3.95 1.58 -11.40
CA ARG A 119 -4.93 1.80 -10.33
C ARG A 119 -4.54 2.99 -9.48
N ASP A 120 -5.55 3.74 -9.02
CA ASP A 120 -5.37 4.83 -8.07
C ASP A 120 -5.36 4.28 -6.63
N LEU A 121 -4.35 4.63 -5.84
CA LEU A 121 -4.25 4.19 -4.43
C LEU A 121 -5.44 4.64 -3.58
N ARG A 122 -6.08 5.77 -3.95
CA ARG A 122 -7.29 6.25 -3.28
C ARG A 122 -8.45 5.28 -3.47
N ALA A 123 -8.54 4.57 -4.61
CA ALA A 123 -9.56 3.55 -4.82
C ALA A 123 -9.42 2.40 -3.79
N LEU A 124 -8.19 1.97 -3.53
CA LEU A 124 -7.89 0.94 -2.52
C LEU A 124 -8.24 1.43 -1.10
N ALA A 125 -7.77 2.62 -0.74
CA ALA A 125 -8.02 3.21 0.57
C ALA A 125 -9.53 3.44 0.81
N LYS A 126 -10.25 3.99 -0.18
CA LYS A 126 -11.70 4.14 -0.14
C LYS A 126 -12.40 2.79 0.02
N GLY A 127 -11.97 1.76 -0.72
CA GLY A 127 -12.54 0.42 -0.64
C GLY A 127 -12.45 -0.17 0.77
N LEU A 128 -11.28 -0.06 1.41
CA LEU A 128 -11.10 -0.47 2.81
C LEU A 128 -11.97 0.35 3.76
N LEU A 129 -12.01 1.67 3.63
CA LEU A 129 -12.79 2.53 4.52
C LEU A 129 -14.30 2.29 4.38
N ARG A 130 -14.79 2.05 3.16
CA ARG A 130 -16.18 1.69 2.87
C ARG A 130 -16.52 0.32 3.45
N ASP A 131 -15.76 -0.71 3.09
CA ASP A 131 -16.19 -2.09 3.34
C ASP A 131 -15.75 -2.60 4.73
N HIS A 132 -14.60 -2.15 5.23
CA HIS A 132 -14.07 -2.56 6.53
C HIS A 132 -14.56 -1.68 7.68
N LEU A 133 -14.46 -0.36 7.54
CA LEU A 133 -14.90 0.58 8.58
C LEU A 133 -16.36 1.00 8.46
N ARG A 134 -17.03 0.64 7.36
CA ARG A 134 -18.44 0.99 7.08
C ARG A 134 -18.67 2.50 7.08
N LEU A 135 -17.69 3.26 6.59
CA LEU A 135 -17.85 4.70 6.47
C LEU A 135 -18.85 5.03 5.35
N PRO A 136 -19.76 5.99 5.58
CA PRO A 136 -20.71 6.42 4.56
C PRO A 136 -20.00 7.24 3.48
N GLN A 137 -20.63 7.38 2.31
CA GLN A 137 -20.04 8.04 1.14
C GLN A 137 -19.58 9.47 1.45
N GLU A 138 -20.36 10.23 2.22
CA GLU A 138 -20.04 11.61 2.58
C GLU A 138 -18.74 11.70 3.41
N ALA A 139 -18.45 10.69 4.23
CA ALA A 139 -17.20 10.62 4.96
C ALA A 139 -16.01 10.31 4.05
N LEU A 140 -16.21 9.45 3.03
CA LEU A 140 -15.20 9.16 2.03
C LEU A 140 -14.89 10.40 1.18
N ASP A 141 -15.90 11.13 0.74
CA ASP A 141 -15.69 12.34 -0.08
C ASP A 141 -14.93 13.42 0.68
N ARG A 142 -15.21 13.61 1.97
CA ARG A 142 -14.42 14.52 2.83
C ARG A 142 -12.98 14.05 3.05
N ALA A 143 -12.76 12.73 3.14
CA ALA A 143 -11.43 12.17 3.38
C ALA A 143 -10.53 12.20 2.12
N PHE A 144 -11.13 12.23 0.93
CA PHE A 144 -10.42 12.24 -0.36
C PHE A 144 -10.90 13.39 -1.26
N PRO A 145 -10.60 14.65 -0.89
CA PRO A 145 -10.97 15.80 -1.71
C PRO A 145 -10.37 15.70 -3.12
N GLY A 146 -11.18 15.95 -4.15
CA GLY A 146 -10.77 15.79 -5.55
C GLY A 146 -10.71 14.32 -6.02
N GLY A 147 -11.26 13.40 -5.24
CA GLY A 147 -11.34 11.98 -5.55
C GLY A 147 -12.76 11.49 -5.86
N GLU A 148 -13.73 12.37 -6.06
CA GLU A 148 -15.16 12.06 -6.20
C GLU A 148 -15.43 11.13 -7.40
N GLY A 149 -14.64 11.26 -8.48
CA GLY A 149 -14.70 10.38 -9.66
C GLY A 149 -14.02 9.01 -9.48
N ILE A 150 -13.39 8.76 -8.32
CA ILE A 150 -12.66 7.51 -8.04
C ILE A 150 -13.56 6.59 -7.24
N ALA A 151 -14.07 5.57 -7.91
CA ALA A 151 -14.86 4.52 -7.29
C ALA A 151 -14.02 3.73 -6.27
N PRO A 152 -14.57 3.41 -5.08
CA PRO A 152 -13.88 2.55 -4.13
C PRO A 152 -13.76 1.12 -4.68
N GLU A 153 -12.54 0.57 -4.64
CA GLU A 153 -12.24 -0.79 -5.10
C GLU A 153 -13.06 -1.82 -4.33
N ALA A 154 -13.60 -2.82 -5.02
CA ALA A 154 -14.53 -3.79 -4.45
C ALA A 154 -13.87 -5.13 -4.14
N GLY A 155 -14.51 -5.90 -3.26
CA GLY A 155 -14.08 -7.26 -2.92
C GLY A 155 -12.71 -7.33 -2.24
N LEU A 156 -12.25 -6.25 -1.59
CA LEU A 156 -11.01 -6.25 -0.82
C LEU A 156 -11.15 -6.95 0.52
N ILE A 157 -12.35 -6.97 1.09
CA ILE A 157 -12.67 -7.54 2.41
C ILE A 157 -13.39 -8.88 2.23
N ARG A 158 -13.09 -9.84 3.10
CA ARG A 158 -13.79 -11.14 3.15
C ARG A 158 -15.26 -10.90 3.53
N ALA A 159 -16.16 -11.62 2.85
CA ALA A 159 -17.57 -11.69 3.23
C ALA A 159 -17.76 -12.36 4.60
#